data_AF-A0A2P7MTJ5-F1
#
_entry.id   AF-A0A2P7MTJ5-F1
#
_cell.length_a   1.000
_cell.length_b   1.000
_cell.length_c   1.000
_cell.angle_alpha   90.00
_cell.angle_beta   90.00
_cell.angle_gamma   90.00
#
_symmetry.space_group_name_H-M   'P 1'
#
loop_
_entity.id
_entity.type
_entity.pdbx_description
1 polymer ?
#
loop_
_entity_poly.entity_id
_entity_poly.type
_entity_poly.pdbx_seq_one_letter_code
_entity_poly.pdbx_strand_id
1 'polypeptide(L)'
;MSALLLITLSLLVSGCSGGAWLARRSAGPVGVFNGNSRQEPALSGQGRFLASVVDRGGRATLLLQEQPSGRILPLRHFQNRQPHSSPSLSWNGRYVAALVQQGNQRLALIEDRANGNLHRLPLPSNRTAVRLSLSPEARQLAVQVAQAGQWRVQLFDLRSLLEPDLPGGLAVQGGGAEPSP
;
A
#
# COMPACT_ATOMS: atom_id res chain seq x y z
N MET A 1 -25.74 43.27 31.89
CA MET A 1 -25.73 41.79 31.94
C MET A 1 -25.75 41.14 30.56
N SER A 2 -26.42 41.69 29.53
CA SER A 2 -26.42 41.11 28.17
C SER A 2 -25.08 41.13 27.43
N ALA A 3 -24.25 42.17 27.60
CA ALA A 3 -22.99 42.29 26.87
C ALA A 3 -21.92 41.27 27.32
N LEU A 4 -21.86 40.98 28.63
CA LEU A 4 -20.92 39.98 29.16
C LEU A 4 -21.29 38.55 28.72
N LEU A 5 -22.59 38.26 28.60
CA LEU A 5 -23.11 36.96 28.15
C LEU A 5 -22.81 36.70 26.66
N LEU A 6 -22.82 37.76 25.84
CA LEU A 6 -22.51 37.65 24.41
C LEU A 6 -21.01 37.45 24.16
N ILE A 7 -20.14 38.05 24.98
CA ILE A 7 -18.69 37.89 24.90
C ILE A 7 -18.28 36.47 25.34
N THR A 8 -18.85 35.96 26.44
CA THR A 8 -18.57 34.59 26.90
C THR A 8 -19.08 33.53 25.92
N LEU A 9 -20.23 33.75 25.28
CA LEU A 9 -20.75 32.86 24.25
C LEU A 9 -19.85 32.84 22.99
N SER A 10 -19.25 33.97 22.61
CA SER A 10 -18.36 34.08 21.46
C SER A 10 -17.01 33.38 21.65
N LEU A 11 -16.49 33.39 22.90
CA LEU A 11 -15.27 32.66 23.27
C LEU A 11 -15.47 31.14 23.30
N LEU A 12 -16.67 30.66 23.64
CA LEU A 12 -17.00 29.23 23.66
C LEU A 12 -17.14 28.62 22.25
N VAL A 13 -17.52 29.40 21.24
CA VAL A 13 -17.66 28.90 19.85
C VAL A 13 -16.31 28.84 19.11
N SER A 14 -15.32 29.63 19.54
CA SER A 14 -13.97 29.65 18.92
C SER A 14 -13.11 28.44 19.29
N GLY A 15 -13.45 27.72 20.36
CA GLY A 15 -12.76 26.49 20.82
C GLY A 15 -13.06 25.23 20.00
N CYS A 16 -14.03 25.28 19.08
CA CYS A 16 -14.41 24.12 18.24
C CYS A 16 -13.62 24.00 16.93
N SER A 17 -12.69 24.92 16.65
CA SER A 17 -11.74 24.78 15.53
C SER A 17 -10.60 23.82 15.90
N GLY A 18 -10.98 22.58 16.22
CA GLY A 18 -10.07 21.53 16.64
C GLY A 18 -8.97 21.27 15.62
N GLY A 19 -7.74 21.62 15.97
CA GLY A 19 -6.54 20.86 15.61
C GLY A 19 -6.03 21.03 14.17
N ALA A 20 -5.48 22.20 13.85
CA ALA A 20 -4.54 22.36 12.72
C ALA A 20 -3.22 21.57 12.89
N TRP A 21 -3.00 20.94 14.05
CA TRP A 21 -1.79 20.16 14.38
C TRP A 21 -1.58 18.87 13.58
N LEU A 22 -2.60 18.40 12.86
CA LEU A 22 -2.49 17.29 11.92
C LEU A 22 -3.32 17.67 10.68
N ALA A 23 -2.67 18.21 9.65
CA ALA A 23 -3.34 18.53 8.39
C ALA A 23 -3.94 17.24 7.78
N ARG A 24 -5.25 17.04 7.97
CA ARG A 24 -5.99 15.89 7.43
C ARG A 24 -6.42 16.23 6.01
N ARG A 25 -6.05 15.39 5.05
CA ARG A 25 -6.55 15.45 3.68
C ARG A 25 -7.22 14.12 3.31
N SER A 26 -8.34 14.20 2.60
CA SER A 26 -8.92 13.00 1.99
C SER A 26 -8.00 12.50 0.88
N ALA A 27 -7.83 11.19 0.80
CA ALA A 27 -6.94 10.54 -0.15
C ALA A 27 -7.66 10.10 -1.43
N GLY A 28 -8.62 10.86 -1.95
CA GLY A 28 -9.33 10.53 -3.19
C GLY A 28 -10.30 11.64 -3.61
N PRO A 29 -10.81 11.62 -4.86
CA PRO A 29 -11.72 12.66 -5.31
C PRO A 29 -12.95 12.69 -4.42
N VAL A 30 -13.22 13.86 -3.85
CA VAL A 30 -14.36 14.13 -2.96
C VAL A 30 -15.60 14.34 -3.84
N GLY A 31 -16.01 13.31 -4.57
CA GLY A 31 -17.23 13.33 -5.36
C GLY A 31 -18.40 12.85 -4.52
N VAL A 32 -19.41 13.69 -4.31
CA VAL A 32 -20.63 13.43 -3.51
C VAL A 32 -21.38 12.16 -3.96
N PHE A 33 -21.10 11.65 -5.16
CA PHE A 33 -21.81 10.54 -5.79
C PHE A 33 -21.01 9.24 -6.00
N ASN A 34 -19.72 9.17 -5.64
CA ASN A 34 -18.87 7.98 -5.84
C ASN A 34 -18.15 7.54 -4.55
N GLY A 35 -18.93 7.40 -3.47
CA GLY A 35 -18.47 6.95 -2.16
C GLY A 35 -18.16 5.45 -2.12
N ASN A 36 -17.17 4.98 -2.88
CA ASN A 36 -16.69 3.62 -2.71
C ASN A 36 -15.91 3.56 -1.39
N SER A 37 -16.39 2.75 -0.45
CA SER A 37 -15.67 2.44 0.80
C SER A 37 -14.26 1.99 0.45
N ARG A 38 -13.26 2.68 1.00
CA ARG A 38 -11.83 2.38 0.82
C ARG A 38 -11.32 1.70 2.07
N GLN A 39 -10.68 0.57 1.88
CA GLN A 39 -10.16 -0.29 2.94
C GLN A 39 -8.69 -0.60 2.69
N GLU A 40 -8.02 -1.12 3.72
CA GLU A 40 -6.64 -1.64 3.64
C GLU A 40 -5.65 -0.65 2.99
N PRO A 41 -5.44 0.55 3.56
CA PRO A 41 -4.53 1.53 2.98
C PRO A 41 -3.07 1.07 3.04
N ALA A 42 -2.32 1.31 1.98
CA ALA A 42 -0.87 1.11 1.92
C ALA A 42 -0.19 2.28 1.21
N LEU A 43 0.71 2.97 1.92
CA LEU A 43 1.43 4.13 1.39
C LEU A 43 2.84 3.70 0.95
N SER A 44 3.30 4.18 -0.21
CA SER A 44 4.70 4.02 -0.63
C SER A 44 5.63 4.74 0.36
N GLY A 45 6.86 4.28 0.52
CA GLY A 45 7.85 4.89 1.43
C GLY A 45 8.03 6.40 1.23
N GLN A 46 8.02 6.87 -0.03
CA GLN A 46 8.12 8.30 -0.37
C GLN A 46 6.80 9.09 -0.25
N GLY A 47 5.70 8.46 0.15
CA GLY A 47 4.40 9.11 0.33
C GLY A 47 3.64 9.53 -0.94
N ARG A 48 4.20 9.33 -2.13
CA ARG A 48 3.60 9.74 -3.42
C ARG A 48 2.50 8.81 -3.91
N PHE A 49 2.50 7.54 -3.52
CA PHE A 49 1.50 6.57 -3.97
C PHE A 49 0.74 5.98 -2.80
N LEU A 50 -0.58 5.89 -2.94
CA LEU A 50 -1.48 5.20 -2.02
C LEU A 50 -2.18 4.08 -2.76
N ALA A 51 -2.02 2.85 -2.28
CA ALA A 51 -2.85 1.72 -2.63
C ALA A 51 -3.99 1.59 -1.62
N SER A 52 -5.17 1.20 -2.11
CA SER A 52 -6.34 0.89 -1.29
C SER A 52 -7.20 -0.15 -1.98
N VAL A 53 -7.97 -0.91 -1.20
CA VAL A 53 -9.00 -1.82 -1.71
C VAL A 53 -10.35 -1.11 -1.70
N VAL A 54 -11.07 -1.19 -2.82
CA VAL A 54 -12.44 -0.65 -2.97
C VAL A 54 -13.39 -1.75 -3.39
N ASP A 55 -14.65 -1.70 -2.95
CA ASP A 55 -15.69 -2.50 -3.58
C ASP A 55 -16.05 -1.90 -4.95
N ARG A 56 -16.04 -2.74 -5.99
CA ARG A 56 -16.58 -2.40 -7.32
C ARG A 56 -17.49 -3.54 -7.77
N GLY A 57 -18.80 -3.35 -7.60
CA GLY A 57 -19.80 -4.33 -8.01
C GLY A 57 -19.67 -5.65 -7.24
N GLY A 58 -19.43 -5.58 -5.92
CA GLY A 58 -19.27 -6.76 -5.06
C GLY A 58 -17.90 -7.44 -5.17
N ARG A 59 -16.95 -6.83 -5.88
CA ARG A 59 -15.58 -7.34 -6.04
C ARG A 59 -14.58 -6.38 -5.41
N ALA A 60 -13.88 -6.84 -4.39
CA ALA A 60 -12.74 -6.15 -3.81
C ALA A 60 -11.67 -5.90 -4.89
N THR A 61 -11.43 -4.64 -5.22
CA THR A 61 -10.60 -4.20 -6.33
C THR A 61 -9.48 -3.29 -5.83
N LEU A 62 -8.27 -3.50 -6.34
CA LEU A 62 -7.09 -2.76 -5.93
C LEU A 62 -7.04 -1.47 -6.73
N LEU A 63 -6.88 -0.37 -6.03
CA LEU A 63 -6.76 0.96 -6.61
C LEU A 63 -5.41 1.54 -6.19
N LEU A 64 -4.62 1.98 -7.18
CA LEU A 64 -3.41 2.75 -6.95
C LEU A 64 -3.67 4.21 -7.31
N GLN A 65 -3.29 5.11 -6.43
CA GLN A 65 -3.51 6.53 -6.58
C GLN A 65 -2.24 7.32 -6.32
N GLU A 66 -1.99 8.33 -7.15
CA GLU A 66 -0.97 9.35 -6.91
C GLU A 66 -1.47 10.41 -5.94
N GLN A 67 -0.59 10.83 -5.04
CA GLN A 67 -0.83 11.82 -4.01
C GLN A 67 0.02 13.07 -4.26
N PRO A 68 -0.51 14.28 -4.02
CA PRO A 68 -1.88 14.56 -3.58
C PRO A 68 -2.90 14.64 -4.74
N SER A 69 -2.49 14.45 -5.99
CA SER A 69 -3.30 14.75 -7.18
C SER A 69 -4.61 13.95 -7.27
N GLY A 70 -4.69 12.80 -6.60
CA GLY A 70 -5.86 11.93 -6.71
C GLY A 70 -5.89 11.08 -7.97
N ARG A 71 -4.87 11.19 -8.83
CA ARG A 71 -4.83 10.50 -10.13
C ARG A 71 -4.75 8.99 -9.93
N ILE A 72 -5.71 8.26 -10.49
CA ILE A 72 -5.71 6.80 -10.49
C ILE A 72 -4.71 6.29 -11.53
N LEU A 73 -3.88 5.36 -11.11
CA LEU A 73 -2.85 4.74 -11.96
C LEU A 73 -3.26 3.31 -12.31
N PRO A 74 -3.09 2.90 -13.58
CA PRO A 74 -3.44 1.55 -13.98
C PRO A 74 -2.49 0.53 -13.36
N LEU A 75 -3.05 -0.60 -12.96
CA LEU A 75 -2.32 -1.81 -12.59
C LEU A 75 -2.68 -2.90 -13.59
N ARG A 76 -1.75 -3.25 -14.48
CA ARG A 76 -2.05 -4.08 -15.66
C ARG A 76 -2.45 -5.49 -15.25
N HIS A 77 -1.82 -6.01 -14.20
CA HIS A 77 -1.96 -7.40 -13.79
C HIS A 77 -3.09 -7.64 -12.79
N PHE A 78 -3.57 -6.58 -12.14
CA PHE A 78 -4.65 -6.68 -11.16
C PHE A 78 -6.04 -6.46 -11.77
N GLN A 79 -6.18 -5.95 -13.00
CA GLN A 79 -7.50 -5.63 -13.55
C GLN A 79 -8.46 -6.81 -13.72
N ASN A 80 -7.96 -8.05 -13.84
CA ASN A 80 -8.78 -9.23 -14.13
C ASN A 80 -8.56 -10.37 -13.11
N ARG A 81 -8.02 -10.07 -11.92
CA ARG A 81 -7.65 -11.07 -10.90
C ARG A 81 -8.29 -10.77 -9.53
N GLN A 82 -9.58 -10.47 -9.52
CA GLN A 82 -10.33 -10.18 -8.29
C GLN A 82 -10.85 -11.45 -7.59
N PRO A 83 -11.16 -11.37 -6.29
CA PRO A 83 -10.93 -10.24 -5.37
C PRO A 83 -9.47 -10.02 -4.96
N HIS A 84 -9.13 -8.76 -4.66
CA HIS A 84 -7.83 -8.35 -4.13
C HIS A 84 -7.87 -8.03 -2.65
N SER A 85 -6.71 -8.10 -2.00
CA SER A 85 -6.54 -7.79 -0.58
C SER A 85 -5.07 -7.61 -0.22
N SER A 86 -4.81 -7.08 0.97
CA SER A 86 -3.50 -6.85 1.57
C SER A 86 -2.51 -6.14 0.63
N PRO A 87 -2.81 -4.93 0.15
CA PRO A 87 -1.86 -4.20 -0.68
C PRO A 87 -0.62 -3.79 0.10
N SER A 88 0.52 -3.70 -0.59
CA SER A 88 1.77 -3.19 -0.06
C SER A 88 2.61 -2.57 -1.18
N LEU A 89 3.36 -1.52 -0.86
CA LEU A 89 4.11 -0.72 -1.81
C LEU A 89 5.58 -0.64 -1.39
N SER A 90 6.47 -0.65 -2.38
CA SER A 90 7.88 -0.34 -2.17
C SER A 90 8.12 1.17 -1.97
N TRP A 91 9.36 1.59 -1.75
CA TRP A 91 9.74 2.97 -1.42
C TRP A 91 9.24 3.98 -2.43
N ASN A 92 9.64 3.85 -3.71
CA ASN A 92 9.19 4.73 -4.77
C ASN A 92 7.84 4.29 -5.37
N GLY A 93 7.29 3.16 -4.90
CA GLY A 93 6.04 2.58 -5.38
C GLY A 93 6.13 1.90 -6.73
N ARG A 94 7.34 1.60 -7.25
CA ARG A 94 7.58 0.80 -8.46
C ARG A 94 6.94 -0.57 -8.33
N TYR A 95 7.13 -1.21 -7.17
CA TYR A 95 6.56 -2.52 -6.90
C TYR A 95 5.26 -2.39 -6.13
N VAL A 96 4.23 -3.06 -6.63
CA VAL A 96 2.91 -3.17 -6.00
C VAL A 96 2.65 -4.63 -5.70
N ALA A 97 2.65 -4.97 -4.41
CA ALA A 97 2.31 -6.31 -3.95
C ALA A 97 0.85 -6.35 -3.49
N ALA A 98 0.12 -7.42 -3.82
CA ALA A 98 -1.17 -7.70 -3.23
C ALA A 98 -1.50 -9.20 -3.32
N LEU A 99 -2.47 -9.62 -2.53
CA LEU A 99 -3.06 -10.94 -2.63
C LEU A 99 -4.23 -10.92 -3.59
N VAL A 100 -4.29 -11.91 -4.47
CA VAL A 100 -5.39 -12.12 -5.40
C VAL A 100 -6.04 -13.48 -5.20
N GLN A 101 -7.35 -13.56 -5.35
CA GLN A 101 -8.05 -14.84 -5.37
C GLN A 101 -8.10 -15.38 -6.80
N GLN A 102 -7.65 -16.62 -7.00
CA GLN A 102 -7.75 -17.33 -8.28
C GLN A 102 -8.30 -18.75 -8.02
N GLY A 103 -9.56 -18.97 -8.36
CA GLY A 103 -10.28 -20.19 -7.98
C GLY A 103 -10.29 -20.35 -6.47
N ASN A 104 -9.80 -21.50 -5.97
CA ASN A 104 -9.69 -21.78 -4.53
C ASN A 104 -8.35 -21.35 -3.92
N GLN A 105 -7.44 -20.77 -4.71
CA GLN A 105 -6.11 -20.37 -4.25
C GLN A 105 -6.02 -18.85 -4.05
N ARG A 106 -5.29 -18.45 -3.01
CA ARG A 106 -4.91 -17.05 -2.79
C ARG A 106 -3.44 -16.87 -3.11
N LEU A 107 -3.14 -16.04 -4.10
CA LEU A 107 -1.81 -15.87 -4.67
C LEU A 107 -1.21 -14.54 -4.22
N ALA A 108 0.06 -14.57 -3.81
CA ALA A 108 0.85 -13.36 -3.63
C ALA A 108 1.47 -12.94 -4.97
N LEU A 109 1.09 -11.75 -5.44
CA LEU A 109 1.58 -11.16 -6.68
C LEU A 109 2.32 -9.86 -6.40
N ILE A 110 3.35 -9.59 -7.19
CA ILE A 110 4.09 -8.33 -7.21
C ILE A 110 4.14 -7.84 -8.67
N GLU A 111 3.50 -6.71 -8.95
CA GLU A 111 3.62 -6.02 -10.24
C GLU A 111 4.79 -5.04 -10.18
N ASP A 112 5.73 -5.16 -11.13
CA ASP A 112 6.75 -4.15 -11.40
C ASP A 112 6.17 -3.15 -12.40
N ARG A 113 5.88 -1.94 -11.94
CA ARG A 113 5.28 -0.89 -12.77
C ARG A 113 6.24 -0.27 -13.78
N ALA A 114 7.55 -0.45 -13.62
CA ALA A 114 8.54 0.16 -14.52
C ALA A 114 8.58 -0.56 -15.87
N ASN A 115 8.49 -1.89 -15.88
CA ASN A 115 8.52 -2.72 -17.08
C ASN A 115 7.20 -3.48 -17.33
N GLY A 116 6.26 -3.46 -16.38
CA GLY A 116 5.01 -4.18 -16.47
C GLY A 116 5.15 -5.69 -16.22
N ASN A 117 6.21 -6.14 -15.56
CA ASN A 117 6.37 -7.55 -15.19
C ASN A 117 5.47 -7.93 -14.01
N LEU A 118 5.14 -9.22 -13.94
CA LEU A 118 4.41 -9.80 -12.84
C LEU A 118 5.20 -10.95 -12.24
N HIS A 119 5.43 -10.86 -10.94
CA HIS A 119 6.07 -11.91 -10.18
C HIS A 119 5.04 -12.58 -9.28
N ARG A 120 4.92 -13.90 -9.39
CA ARG A 120 4.11 -14.73 -8.49
C ARG A 120 5.03 -15.34 -7.45
N LEU A 121 4.70 -15.17 -6.18
CA LEU A 121 5.43 -15.83 -5.11
C LEU A 121 4.93 -17.28 -4.94
N PRO A 122 5.80 -18.29 -5.00
CA PRO A 122 5.41 -19.67 -4.78
C PRO A 122 5.07 -19.90 -3.30
N LEU A 123 3.90 -20.50 -3.06
CA LEU A 123 3.51 -20.99 -1.75
C LEU A 123 3.18 -22.49 -1.87
N PRO A 124 3.59 -23.32 -0.89
CA PRO A 124 3.13 -24.69 -0.80
C PRO A 124 1.60 -24.80 -0.86
N SER A 125 1.09 -25.81 -1.55
CA SER A 125 -0.35 -25.98 -1.81
C SER A 125 -1.21 -26.12 -0.55
N ASN A 126 -0.62 -26.54 0.57
CA ASN A 126 -1.27 -26.65 1.87
C ASN A 126 -1.25 -25.36 2.70
N ARG A 127 -0.83 -24.23 2.11
CA ARG A 127 -0.77 -22.91 2.74
C ARG A 127 -1.64 -21.92 1.98
N THR A 128 -2.42 -21.15 2.73
CA THR A 128 -3.23 -20.05 2.15
C THR A 128 -2.66 -18.73 2.62
N ALA A 129 -2.25 -17.86 1.68
CA ALA A 129 -1.83 -16.51 2.00
C ALA A 129 -3.02 -15.67 2.49
N VAL A 130 -2.81 -14.85 3.52
CA VAL A 130 -3.88 -14.06 4.13
C VAL A 130 -3.52 -12.59 4.25
N ARG A 131 -2.26 -12.28 4.54
CA ARG A 131 -1.75 -10.91 4.54
C ARG A 131 -0.30 -10.91 4.07
N LEU A 132 0.14 -9.83 3.47
CA LEU A 132 1.51 -9.60 3.08
C LEU A 132 2.00 -8.21 3.47
N SER A 133 3.33 -8.06 3.52
CA SER A 133 4.01 -6.78 3.72
C SER A 133 5.32 -6.80 2.95
N LEU A 134 5.45 -5.90 1.97
CA LEU A 134 6.66 -5.70 1.18
C LEU A 134 7.57 -4.72 1.91
N SER A 135 8.85 -5.06 2.01
CA SER A 135 9.88 -4.13 2.48
C SER A 135 10.00 -2.92 1.52
N PRO A 136 10.32 -1.71 2.02
CA PRO A 136 10.45 -0.53 1.17
C PRO A 136 11.47 -0.72 0.03
N GLU A 137 12.60 -1.38 0.31
CA GLU A 137 13.64 -1.69 -0.67
C GLU A 137 13.29 -2.82 -1.65
N ALA A 138 12.09 -3.42 -1.54
CA ALA A 138 11.64 -4.55 -2.35
C ALA A 138 12.56 -5.78 -2.31
N ARG A 139 13.30 -6.00 -1.21
CA ARG A 139 14.18 -7.16 -1.02
C ARG A 139 13.59 -8.28 -0.21
N GLN A 140 12.58 -7.99 0.59
CA GLN A 140 11.89 -8.95 1.43
C GLN A 140 10.38 -8.79 1.32
N LEU A 141 9.66 -9.92 1.34
CA LEU A 141 8.21 -9.98 1.54
C LEU A 141 7.90 -10.83 2.77
N ALA A 142 7.17 -10.26 3.71
CA ALA A 142 6.52 -11.03 4.78
C ALA A 142 5.15 -11.49 4.31
N VAL A 143 4.82 -12.77 4.49
CA VAL A 143 3.49 -13.33 4.19
C VAL A 143 2.97 -14.06 5.42
N GLN A 144 1.81 -13.63 5.91
CA GLN A 144 1.01 -14.39 6.86
C GLN A 144 0.26 -15.48 6.10
N VAL A 145 0.44 -16.72 6.52
CA VAL A 145 -0.19 -17.91 5.95
C VAL A 145 -1.04 -18.62 7.00
N ALA A 146 -2.17 -19.16 6.56
CA ALA A 146 -2.94 -20.14 7.30
C ALA A 146 -2.49 -21.55 6.87
N GLN A 147 -2.16 -22.40 7.83
CA GLN A 147 -1.79 -23.80 7.61
C GLN A 147 -2.31 -24.66 8.76
N ALA A 148 -3.14 -25.67 8.48
CA ALA A 148 -3.69 -26.59 9.48
C ALA A 148 -4.29 -25.89 10.71
N GLY A 149 -5.09 -24.84 10.48
CA GLY A 149 -5.74 -24.06 11.55
C GLY A 149 -4.82 -23.10 12.31
N GLN A 150 -3.53 -23.02 11.95
CA GLN A 150 -2.56 -22.13 12.59
C GLN A 150 -2.13 -20.99 11.67
N TRP A 151 -1.89 -19.83 12.28
CA TRP A 151 -1.33 -18.65 11.62
C TRP A 151 0.18 -18.64 11.75
N ARG A 152 0.90 -18.47 10.64
CA ARG A 152 2.36 -18.36 10.63
C ARG A 152 2.79 -17.20 9.74
N VAL A 153 3.95 -16.60 10.02
CA VAL A 153 4.57 -15.59 9.16
C VAL A 153 5.80 -16.19 8.48
N GLN A 154 5.95 -15.95 7.19
CA GLN A 154 7.09 -16.38 6.38
C GLN A 154 7.74 -15.17 5.74
N LEU A 155 9.07 -15.13 5.79
CA LEU A 155 9.88 -14.12 5.10
C LEU A 155 10.45 -14.72 3.83
N PHE A 156 10.25 -14.02 2.72
CA PHE A 156 10.77 -14.38 1.40
C PHE A 156 11.84 -13.37 1.02
N ASP A 157 12.98 -13.86 0.56
CA ASP A 157 14.02 -13.06 -0.07
C ASP A 157 13.69 -12.86 -1.55
N LEU A 158 13.73 -11.61 -1.99
CA LEU A 158 13.36 -11.19 -3.34
C LEU A 158 14.57 -10.74 -4.16
N ARG A 159 15.80 -10.78 -3.62
CA ARG A 159 17.00 -10.27 -4.30
C ARG A 159 17.30 -10.94 -5.65
N SER A 160 16.87 -12.19 -5.85
CA SER A 160 17.00 -12.90 -7.13
C SER A 160 15.82 -12.65 -8.09
N LEU A 161 14.75 -12.02 -7.61
CA LEU A 161 13.49 -11.83 -8.33
C LEU A 161 13.27 -10.39 -8.75
N LEU A 162 13.66 -9.43 -7.90
CA LEU A 162 13.40 -8.01 -8.06
C LEU A 162 14.70 -7.21 -7.95
N GLU A 163 14.81 -6.16 -8.75
CA GLU A 163 15.79 -5.10 -8.51
C GLU A 163 15.40 -4.32 -7.25
N PRO A 164 16.37 -3.88 -6.43
CA PRO A 164 16.04 -3.15 -5.21
C PRO A 164 15.40 -1.79 -5.49
N ASP A 165 14.37 -1.44 -4.71
CA ASP A 165 13.72 -0.13 -4.75
C ASP A 165 14.33 0.81 -3.70
N LEU A 166 15.54 1.29 -3.99
CA LEU A 166 16.27 2.14 -3.07
C LEU A 166 15.73 3.59 -3.08
N PRO A 167 15.73 4.28 -1.93
CA PRO A 167 15.54 5.72 -1.90
C PRO A 167 16.59 6.42 -2.78
N GLY A 168 16.17 7.45 -3.50
CA GLY A 168 17.11 8.33 -4.19
C GLY A 168 18.08 8.91 -3.16
N GLY A 169 19.38 8.59 -3.29
CA GLY A 169 20.43 9.13 -2.42
C GLY A 169 21.21 8.09 -1.60
N LEU A 170 20.83 6.80 -1.58
CA LEU A 170 21.74 5.77 -1.08
C LEU A 170 22.72 5.40 -2.18
N ALA A 171 23.93 5.94 -2.10
CA ALA A 171 25.06 5.42 -2.86
C ALA A 171 25.16 3.91 -2.59
N VAL A 172 25.04 3.11 -3.63
CA VAL A 172 25.49 1.72 -3.58
C VAL A 172 26.97 1.80 -3.23
N GLN A 173 27.38 1.36 -2.05
CA GLN A 173 28.80 1.11 -1.76
C GLN A 173 29.24 -0.05 -2.65
N GLY A 174 29.51 0.25 -3.92
CA GLY A 174 30.03 -0.64 -4.94
C GLY A 174 31.29 0.00 -5.48
N GLY A 175 32.38 -0.14 -4.73
CA GLY A 175 33.68 0.42 -5.07
C GLY A 175 34.75 -0.10 -4.11
N GLY A 176 34.71 -1.39 -3.76
CA GLY A 176 35.84 -2.03 -3.12
C GLY A 176 36.95 -2.15 -4.16
N ALA A 177 37.96 -1.30 -4.07
CA ALA A 177 39.28 -1.65 -4.59
C ALA A 177 39.89 -2.62 -3.57
N GLU A 178 40.09 -3.87 -3.98
CA GLU A 178 41.02 -4.75 -3.28
C GLU A 178 42.40 -4.07 -3.28
N PRO A 179 43.08 -3.94 -2.12
CA PRO A 179 44.51 -3.64 -2.16
C PRO A 179 45.21 -4.85 -2.77
N SER A 180 45.82 -4.65 -3.94
CA SER A 180 46.77 -5.63 -4.49
C SER A 180 47.94 -5.81 -3.51
N PRO A 181 48.49 -7.04 -3.38
CA PRO A 181 49.57 -7.35 -2.46
C PRO A 181 50.87 -6.59 -2.76
#